data_AF-N8WR10-F1
#
_entry.id   AF-N8WR10-F1
#
_cell.length_a   1.000
_cell.length_b   1.000
_cell.length_c   1.000
_cell.angle_alpha   90.00
_cell.angle_beta   90.00
_cell.angle_gamma   90.00
#
_symmetry.space_group_name_H-M   'P 1'
#
loop_
_entity.id
_entity.type
_entity.pdbx_description
1 polymer ?
#
loop_
_entity_poly.entity_id
_entity_poly.type
_entity_poly.pdbx_seq_one_letter_code
_entity_poly.pdbx_strand_id
1 'polypeptide(L)' 'MKVNTDGTARVTLLAPRLKLADVQGRAIMVHAGGDNYSDNPLPLGGGGERIACGVI' A
#
# COMPACT_ATOMS: atom_id res chain seq x y z
N MET A 1 4.14 -3.62 -0.51
CA MET A 1 4.50 -3.67 -1.95
C MET A 1 5.98 -3.96 -2.07
N LYS A 2 6.41 -4.94 -2.88
CA LYS A 2 7.85 -5.23 -3.06
C LYS A 2 8.40 -4.39 -4.21
N VAL A 3 9.50 -3.69 -3.96
CA VAL A 3 10.25 -2.91 -4.96
C VAL A 3 11.59 -3.59 -5.21
N ASN A 4 11.99 -3.69 -6.48
CA ASN A 4 13.26 -4.24 -6.91
C ASN A 4 14.41 -3.25 -6.66
N THR A 5 15.65 -3.73 -6.73
CA THR A 5 16.85 -2.89 -6.55
C THR A 5 16.99 -1.80 -7.60
N ASP A 6 16.39 -1.97 -8.78
CA ASP A 6 16.33 -0.97 -9.85
C ASP A 6 15.21 0.08 -9.64
N GLY A 7 14.49 0.02 -8.52
CA GLY A 7 13.38 0.92 -8.20
C GLY A 7 12.04 0.54 -8.84
N THR A 8 11.98 -0.54 -9.62
CA THR A 8 10.74 -0.97 -10.26
C THR A 8 9.89 -1.87 -9.37
N ALA A 9 8.58 -1.83 -9.56
CA ALA A 9 7.64 -2.72 -8.89
C ALA A 9 6.59 -3.21 -9.87
N ARG A 10 6.63 -4.51 -10.19
CA ARG A 10 5.73 -5.17 -11.17
C ARG A 10 4.95 -6.35 -10.57
N VAL A 11 4.83 -6.38 -9.24
CA VAL A 11 4.15 -7.47 -8.52
C VAL A 11 2.63 -7.27 -8.54
N THR A 12 1.90 -8.34 -8.83
CA THR A 12 0.43 -8.38 -8.66
C THR A 12 0.11 -8.81 -7.23
N LEU A 13 -0.76 -8.06 -6.55
CA LEU A 13 -1.24 -8.37 -5.21
C LEU A 13 -2.75 -8.59 -5.24
N LEU A 14 -3.23 -9.58 -4.48
CA LEU A 14 -4.66 -9.89 -4.35
C LEU A 14 -5.20 -9.33 -3.03
N ALA A 15 -6.28 -8.55 -3.11
CA ALA A 15 -7.05 -8.12 -1.95
C ALA A 15 -8.43 -8.79 -1.97
N PRO A 16 -8.59 -10.03 -1.45
CA PRO A 16 -9.79 -10.85 -1.65
C PRO A 16 -11.05 -10.30 -0.96
N ARG A 17 -10.89 -9.29 -0.10
CA ARG A 17 -12.00 -8.64 0.63
C ARG A 17 -12.57 -7.41 -0.09
N LEU A 18 -11.98 -6.99 -1.22
CA LEU A 18 -12.40 -5.80 -1.96
C LEU A 18 -13.10 -6.18 -3.27
N LYS A 19 -14.15 -5.44 -3.62
CA LYS A 19 -14.73 -5.38 -4.96
C LYS A 19 -14.31 -4.08 -5.64
N LEU A 20 -14.34 -4.05 -6.97
CA LEU A 20 -13.96 -2.85 -7.73
C LEU A 20 -14.86 -1.64 -7.41
N ALA A 21 -16.14 -1.88 -7.14
CA ALA A 21 -17.08 -0.83 -6.74
C ALA A 21 -16.72 -0.17 -5.40
N ASP A 22 -16.01 -0.88 -4.51
CA ASP A 22 -15.66 -0.36 -3.18
C ASP A 22 -14.55 0.70 -3.26
N VAL A 23 -13.79 0.75 -4.36
CA VAL A 23 -12.58 1.56 -4.47
C VAL A 23 -12.69 2.75 -5.42
N GLN A 24 -13.78 2.87 -6.18
CA GLN A 24 -14.03 4.01 -7.08
C GLN A 24 -14.06 5.34 -6.30
N GLY A 25 -13.34 6.36 -6.79
CA GLY A 25 -13.26 7.67 -6.13
C GLY A 25 -12.44 7.68 -4.82
N ARG A 26 -11.73 6.60 -4.52
CA ARG A 26 -10.74 6.53 -3.42
C ARG A 26 -9.33 6.72 -3.97
N ALA A 27 -8.33 6.66 -3.08
CA ALA A 27 -6.93 6.76 -3.49
C ALA A 27 -6.09 5.59 -2.95
N ILE A 28 -5.09 5.17 -3.72
CA ILE A 28 -4.08 4.16 -3.37
C ILE A 28 -2.82 4.87 -2.89
N MET A 29 -2.41 4.62 -1.65
CA MET A 29 -1.19 5.20 -1.08
C MET A 29 -0.03 4.21 -1.10
N VAL A 30 1.17 4.73 -1.33
CA VAL A 30 2.44 4.05 -1.07
C VAL A 30 3.16 4.79 0.04
N HIS A 31 3.52 4.06 1.09
CA HIS A 31 4.23 4.58 2.24
C HIS A 31 5.76 4.43 2.09
N ALA A 32 6.53 5.23 2.83
CA ALA A 32 7.99 5.13 2.86
C ALA A 32 8.48 3.82 3.52
N GLY A 33 7.75 3.35 4.53
CA GLY A 33 8.04 2.14 5.29
C GLY A 33 7.33 0.88 4.77
N GLY A 34 7.56 -0.22 5.48
CA GLY A 34 6.86 -1.48 5.29
C GLY A 34 5.48 -1.50 5.95
N ASP A 35 4.88 -2.68 6.00
CA ASP A 35 3.61 -2.92 6.71
C ASP A 35 3.67 -4.32 7.33
N ASN A 36 3.62 -4.41 8.66
CA ASN A 36 3.56 -5.68 9.39
C ASN A 36 2.11 -6.15 9.68
N TYR A 37 1.11 -5.42 9.17
CA TYR A 37 -0.32 -5.65 9.35
C TYR A 37 -0.80 -5.57 10.81
N SER A 38 -0.06 -4.86 11.66
CA SER A 38 -0.39 -4.64 13.07
C SER A 38 -0.15 -3.19 13.46
N ASP A 39 -0.91 -2.69 14.43
CA ASP A 39 -0.65 -1.37 15.05
C ASP A 39 0.48 -1.42 16.10
N ASN A 40 1.08 -2.59 16.33
CA ASN A 40 2.20 -2.76 17.26
C ASN A 40 3.42 -3.34 16.52
N PRO A 41 4.64 -2.83 16.76
CA PRO A 41 5.01 -1.76 17.71
C PRO A 41 4.70 -0.33 17.25
N LEU A 42 4.41 -0.14 15.96
CA LEU A 42 4.13 1.17 15.39
C LEU A 42 2.72 1.17 14.77
N PRO A 43 1.97 2.28 14.87
CA PRO A 43 0.65 2.40 14.26
C PRO A 43 0.66 2.13 12.76
N LEU A 44 -0.45 1.61 12.24
CA LEU A 44 -0.72 1.42 10.81
C LEU A 44 0.40 0.62 10.10
N GLY A 45 0.91 -0.43 10.75
CA GLY A 45 1.92 -1.30 10.17
C GLY A 45 3.35 -0.76 10.17
N GLY A 46 3.56 0.47 10.65
CA GLY A 46 4.86 1.16 10.56
C GLY A 46 5.14 1.78 9.19
N GLY A 47 4.12 2.04 8.37
CA GLY A 47 4.29 2.64 7.05
C GLY A 47 4.87 4.06 7.07
N GLY A 48 4.47 4.90 8.03
CA GLY A 48 4.95 6.27 8.14
C GLY A 48 4.50 7.18 6.98
N GLU A 49 5.42 8.02 6.50
CA GLU A 49 5.17 9.03 5.46
C GLU A 49 4.59 8.47 4.16
N ARG A 50 3.87 9.31 3.41
CA ARG A 50 3.26 8.95 2.11
C ARG A 50 4.16 9.45 0.97
N ILE A 51 4.69 8.53 0.16
CA ILE A 51 5.67 8.84 -0.90
C ILE A 51 5.09 8.82 -2.31
N ALA A 52 3.94 8.15 -2.50
CA ALA A 52 3.19 8.22 -3.75
C ALA A 52 1.70 8.03 -3.50
N CYS A 53 0.88 8.60 -4.39
CA CYS A 53 -0.57 8.52 -4.34
C CYS A 53 -1.17 8.49 -5.75
N GLY A 54 -2.36 7.89 -5.87
CA GLY A 54 -3.16 7.97 -7.07
C GLY A 54 -4.65 7.78 -6.75
N VAL A 55 -5.49 8.63 -7.33
CA VAL A 55 -6.96 8.48 -7.27
C VAL A 55 -7.38 7.38 -8.26
N ILE A 56 -8.35 6.57 -7.84
CA ILE A 56 -9.00 5.53 -8.65
C ILE A 56 -10.19 6.12 -9.37
#